data_AF-A0A1H8AL47-F1
#
_entry.id   AF-A0A1H8AL47-F1
#
_cell.length_a   1.000
_cell.length_b   1.000
_cell.length_c   1.000
_cell.angle_alpha   90.00
_cell.angle_beta   90.00
_cell.angle_gamma   90.00
#
_symmetry.space_group_name_H-M   'P 1'
#
loop_
_entity.id
_entity.type
_entity.pdbx_description
1 polymer ?
#
loop_
_entity_poly.entity_id
_entity_poly.type
_entity_poly.pdbx_seq_one_letter_code
_entity_poly.pdbx_strand_id
1 'polypeptide(L)'
;MGTRQRNTLSQANIEQIKGVLNQVLDEKSPPVPRCRLLSTGFEPYHGLYVEEALDGTKTCLGCGLCIDSCAILRREPERRERTGQRTSLALESLVGDDCERCFSCALSCPQVDTVIKDYIVDDKVEEEIPQLQSLKENDNYYMAISALVFGVFLGMFFMT
;
A
#
# COMPACT_ATOMS: atom_id res chain seq x y z
N MET A 1 15.26 9.68 -31.83
CA MET A 1 14.24 9.88 -30.78
C MET A 1 13.11 8.90 -31.03
N GLY A 2 13.22 7.68 -30.50
CA GLY A 2 12.14 6.70 -30.57
C GLY A 2 11.16 6.97 -29.42
N THR A 3 9.88 7.14 -29.73
CA THR A 3 8.79 7.14 -28.76
C THR A 3 8.69 5.75 -28.14
N ARG A 4 9.44 5.52 -27.05
CA ARG A 4 9.35 4.27 -26.28
C ARG A 4 7.99 4.26 -25.59
N GLN A 5 7.07 3.44 -26.10
CA GLN A 5 5.77 3.25 -25.47
C GLN A 5 5.99 2.76 -24.03
N ARG A 6 5.53 3.56 -23.07
CA ARG A 6 5.55 3.23 -21.65
C ARG A 6 4.57 2.09 -21.41
N ASN A 7 5.08 0.89 -21.11
CA ASN A 7 4.25 -0.22 -20.64
C ASN A 7 3.93 0.03 -19.17
N THR A 8 2.91 0.83 -18.89
CA THR A 8 2.33 0.93 -17.54
C THR A 8 1.29 -0.16 -17.36
N LEU A 9 1.26 -0.84 -16.20
CA LEU A 9 0.10 -1.66 -15.84
C LEU A 9 -1.16 -0.78 -15.90
N SER A 10 -2.22 -1.33 -16.48
CA SER A 10 -3.54 -0.70 -16.54
C SER A 10 -4.54 -1.58 -15.80
N GLN A 11 -5.71 -1.04 -15.48
CA GLN A 11 -6.80 -1.82 -14.88
C GLN A 11 -7.16 -3.07 -15.71
N ALA A 12 -7.11 -2.98 -17.04
CA ALA A 12 -7.35 -4.13 -17.92
C ALA A 12 -6.27 -5.22 -17.80
N ASN A 13 -5.02 -4.83 -17.48
CA ASN A 13 -3.94 -5.77 -17.25
C ASN A 13 -4.01 -6.41 -15.85
N ILE A 14 -4.64 -5.74 -14.87
CA ILE A 14 -4.86 -6.35 -13.54
C ILE A 14 -5.71 -7.59 -13.63
N GLU A 15 -6.81 -7.56 -14.37
CA GLU A 15 -7.69 -8.74 -14.50
C GLU A 15 -6.95 -9.96 -15.08
N GLN A 16 -5.90 -9.74 -15.88
CA GLN A 16 -5.06 -10.82 -16.40
C GLN A 16 -4.12 -11.42 -15.33
N ILE A 17 -3.60 -10.59 -14.42
CA ILE A 17 -2.69 -11.03 -13.36
C ILE A 17 -3.39 -11.35 -12.04
N LYS A 18 -4.69 -11.02 -11.91
CA LYS A 18 -5.48 -11.10 -10.69
C LYS A 18 -5.42 -12.46 -10.01
N GLY A 19 -5.48 -13.55 -10.78
CA GLY A 19 -5.37 -14.91 -10.24
C GLY A 19 -4.02 -15.17 -9.55
N VAL A 20 -2.92 -14.74 -10.17
CA VAL A 20 -1.56 -14.88 -9.60
C VAL A 20 -1.37 -13.90 -8.45
N LEU A 21 -1.86 -12.67 -8.60
CA LEU A 21 -1.79 -11.64 -7.56
C LEU A 21 -2.49 -12.10 -6.29
N ASN A 22 -3.69 -12.68 -6.39
CA ASN A 22 -4.40 -13.23 -5.23
C ASN A 22 -3.64 -14.37 -4.56
N GLN A 23 -3.05 -15.28 -5.34
CA GLN A 23 -2.19 -16.32 -4.75
C GLN A 23 -1.01 -15.74 -3.96
N VAL A 24 -0.36 -14.69 -4.49
CA VAL A 24 0.73 -13.98 -3.82
C VAL A 24 0.27 -13.30 -2.53
N LEU A 25 -0.89 -12.64 -2.57
CA LEU A 25 -1.43 -11.88 -1.43
C LEU A 25 -2.01 -12.80 -0.33
N ASP A 26 -2.51 -13.98 -0.70
CA ASP A 26 -3.08 -14.94 0.25
C ASP A 26 -1.99 -15.73 1.00
N GLU A 27 -0.79 -15.86 0.42
CA GLU A 27 0.35 -16.53 1.03
C GLU A 27 0.82 -15.80 2.30
N LYS A 28 1.18 -16.56 3.33
CA LYS A 28 1.65 -16.03 4.61
C LYS A 28 3.12 -15.59 4.55
N SER A 29 3.45 -14.71 3.60
CA SER A 29 4.81 -14.22 3.36
C SER A 29 4.76 -12.76 2.90
N PRO A 30 5.84 -11.96 3.07
CA PRO A 30 5.85 -10.59 2.57
C PRO A 30 5.68 -10.56 1.04
N PRO A 31 4.61 -9.95 0.49
CA PRO A 31 4.30 -10.07 -0.94
C PRO A 31 5.14 -9.13 -1.84
N VAL A 32 5.81 -8.13 -1.25
CA VAL A 32 6.55 -7.10 -1.98
C VAL A 32 7.55 -7.63 -3.04
N PRO A 33 8.33 -8.71 -2.83
CA PRO A 33 9.25 -9.19 -3.86
C PRO A 33 8.50 -9.64 -5.11
N ARG A 34 7.34 -10.27 -4.94
CA ARG A 34 6.51 -10.86 -6.01
C ARG A 34 5.62 -9.81 -6.66
N CYS A 35 4.98 -8.92 -5.90
CA CYS A 35 4.22 -7.79 -6.44
C CYS A 35 5.09 -6.91 -7.35
N ARG A 36 6.36 -6.72 -7.00
CA ARG A 36 7.34 -6.01 -7.82
C ARG A 36 7.69 -6.73 -9.13
N LEU A 37 7.68 -8.07 -9.16
CA LEU A 37 7.90 -8.84 -10.38
C LEU A 37 6.70 -8.79 -11.33
N LEU A 38 5.49 -8.72 -10.76
CA LEU A 38 4.24 -8.51 -11.48
C LEU A 38 4.13 -7.07 -12.00
N SER A 39 4.80 -6.12 -11.35
CA SER A 39 4.85 -4.71 -11.72
C SER A 39 5.64 -4.46 -13.01
N THR A 40 5.36 -3.33 -13.66
CA THR A 40 6.07 -2.89 -14.86
C THR A 40 7.36 -2.16 -14.53
N GLY A 41 7.51 -1.61 -13.32
CA GLY A 41 8.78 -1.08 -12.84
C GLY A 41 8.62 -0.01 -11.77
N PHE A 42 9.38 1.08 -11.91
CA PHE A 42 9.24 2.25 -11.04
C PHE A 42 8.03 3.08 -11.42
N GLU A 43 7.34 3.59 -10.41
CA GLU A 43 6.44 4.73 -10.62
C GLU A 43 7.22 5.97 -11.10
N PRO A 44 6.60 6.84 -11.92
CA PRO A 44 7.25 8.05 -12.45
C PRO A 44 7.74 9.02 -11.37
N TYR A 45 7.17 8.91 -10.17
CA TYR A 45 7.49 9.75 -9.01
C TYR A 45 8.37 8.98 -8.03
N HIS A 46 9.61 8.71 -8.41
CA HIS A 46 10.59 8.12 -7.51
C HIS A 46 11.48 9.17 -6.85
N GLY A 47 11.81 8.98 -5.58
CA GLY A 47 12.71 9.88 -4.82
C GLY A 47 14.20 9.72 -5.12
N LEU A 48 14.57 8.94 -6.14
CA LEU A 48 15.98 8.76 -6.52
C LEU A 48 16.49 9.93 -7.37
N TYR A 49 17.72 10.35 -7.08
CA TYR A 49 18.44 11.35 -7.85
C TYR A 49 19.30 10.68 -8.93
N VAL A 50 18.66 10.23 -10.01
CA VAL A 50 19.30 9.56 -11.15
C VAL A 50 18.83 10.17 -12.46
N GLU A 51 19.70 10.19 -13.47
CA GLU A 51 19.36 10.72 -14.81
C GLU A 51 18.70 9.64 -15.70
N GLU A 52 18.90 8.37 -15.35
CA GLU A 52 18.38 7.24 -16.10
C GLU A 52 16.87 7.05 -15.91
N ALA A 53 16.21 6.68 -17.01
CA ALA A 53 14.84 6.22 -16.97
C ALA A 53 14.80 4.80 -16.35
N LEU A 54 14.50 4.73 -15.05
CA LEU A 54 14.44 3.48 -14.29
C LEU A 54 13.10 2.73 -14.42
N ASP A 55 12.14 3.31 -15.14
CA ASP A 55 10.88 2.66 -15.51
C ASP A 55 11.19 1.39 -16.34
N GLY A 56 10.80 0.22 -15.81
CA GLY A 56 11.09 -1.08 -16.44
C GLY A 56 12.11 -1.98 -15.74
N THR A 57 12.85 -1.48 -14.74
CA THR A 57 13.89 -2.30 -14.08
C THR A 57 13.31 -3.16 -12.96
N LYS A 58 13.36 -4.49 -13.14
CA LYS A 58 12.83 -5.50 -12.19
C LYS A 58 13.83 -5.92 -11.09
N THR A 59 14.90 -5.17 -10.84
CA THR A 59 15.87 -5.45 -9.75
C THR A 59 15.58 -4.60 -8.52
N CYS A 60 15.81 -5.16 -7.32
CA CYS A 60 15.46 -4.44 -6.09
C CYS A 60 16.48 -3.33 -5.87
N LEU A 61 16.03 -2.12 -5.58
CA LEU A 61 16.95 -1.02 -5.30
C LEU A 61 17.68 -1.12 -3.97
N GLY A 62 17.18 -1.92 -3.04
CA GLY A 62 17.67 -1.88 -1.66
C GLY A 62 17.28 -0.59 -0.91
N CYS A 63 16.20 0.09 -1.31
CA CYS A 63 15.76 1.34 -0.67
C CYS A 63 15.27 1.16 0.78
N GLY A 64 14.95 -0.05 1.21
CA GLY A 64 14.55 -0.36 2.58
C GLY A 64 13.13 0.03 3.00
N LEU A 65 12.36 0.73 2.16
CA LEU A 65 11.00 1.17 2.51
C LEU A 65 10.10 0.03 2.97
N CYS A 66 10.18 -1.13 2.29
CA CYS A 66 9.43 -2.33 2.66
C CYS A 66 9.84 -2.95 4.01
N ILE A 67 11.08 -2.76 4.43
CA ILE A 67 11.59 -3.19 5.74
C ILE A 67 11.13 -2.22 6.83
N ASP A 68 11.22 -0.91 6.56
CA ASP A 68 10.84 0.14 7.51
C ASP A 68 9.32 0.19 7.77
N SER A 69 8.51 -0.19 6.77
CA SER A 69 7.06 -0.25 6.88
C SER A 69 6.54 -1.54 7.52
N CYS A 70 7.37 -2.59 7.62
CA CYS A 70 6.92 -3.89 8.13
C CYS A 70 6.55 -3.83 9.63
N ALA A 71 5.33 -4.25 9.96
CA ALA A 71 4.81 -4.26 11.33
C ALA A 71 5.55 -5.26 12.24
N ILE A 72 6.00 -6.40 11.70
CA ILE A 72 6.79 -7.40 12.43
C ILE A 72 8.16 -6.84 12.78
N LEU A 73 8.90 -6.32 11.80
CA LEU A 73 10.24 -5.77 12.04
C LEU A 73 10.23 -4.48 12.89
N ARG A 74 9.09 -3.78 12.95
CA ARG A 74 8.88 -2.68 13.89
C ARG A 74 8.71 -3.16 15.33
N ARG A 75 8.07 -4.32 15.54
CA ARG A 75 7.88 -4.94 16.86
C ARG A 75 9.13 -5.69 17.33
N GLU A 76 9.86 -6.29 16.41
CA GLU A 76 11.04 -7.14 16.65
C GLU A 76 12.27 -6.55 15.94
N PRO A 77 12.82 -5.41 16.43
CA PRO A 77 13.93 -4.73 15.79
C PRO A 77 15.21 -5.59 15.74
N GLU A 78 15.38 -6.54 16.66
CA GLU A 78 16.51 -7.47 16.66
C GLU A 78 16.55 -8.34 15.40
N ARG A 79 15.41 -8.61 14.74
CA ARG A 79 15.38 -9.33 13.45
C ARG A 79 15.94 -8.48 12.34
N ARG A 80 15.58 -7.20 12.33
CA ARG A 80 16.09 -6.22 11.36
C ARG A 80 17.61 -6.07 11.47
N GLU A 81 18.16 -6.13 12.68
CA GLU A 81 19.60 -6.00 12.92
C GLU A 81 20.43 -7.21 12.46
N ARG A 82 19.80 -8.36 12.17
CA ARG A 82 20.51 -9.58 11.68
C ARG A 82 21.16 -9.39 10.31
N THR A 83 20.72 -8.40 9.54
CA THR A 83 21.28 -8.13 8.21
C THR A 83 21.26 -6.64 7.90
N GLY A 84 22.37 -6.12 7.36
CA GLY A 84 22.42 -4.77 6.80
C GLY A 84 21.71 -4.63 5.45
N GLN A 85 21.22 -5.75 4.88
CA GLN A 85 20.57 -5.76 3.57
C GLN A 85 19.19 -5.12 3.65
N ARG A 86 18.97 -4.09 2.83
CA ARG A 86 17.71 -3.33 2.78
C ARG A 86 16.81 -3.70 1.59
N THR A 87 16.85 -4.96 1.17
CA THR A 87 16.17 -5.44 -0.04
C THR A 87 14.82 -6.10 0.28
N SER A 88 13.95 -6.19 -0.71
CA SER A 88 12.67 -6.91 -0.57
C SER A 88 12.87 -8.40 -0.28
N LEU A 89 13.94 -9.00 -0.83
CA LEU A 89 14.30 -10.39 -0.53
C LEU A 89 14.79 -10.56 0.91
N ALA A 90 15.53 -9.58 1.44
CA ALA A 90 15.92 -9.59 2.84
C ALA A 90 14.69 -9.60 3.76
N LEU A 91 13.66 -8.78 3.45
CA LEU A 91 12.39 -8.80 4.18
C LEU A 91 11.74 -10.19 4.18
N GLU A 92 11.66 -10.85 3.01
CA GLU A 92 11.09 -12.19 2.88
C GLU A 92 11.84 -13.19 3.76
N SER A 93 13.17 -13.15 3.78
CA SER A 93 13.98 -14.03 4.64
C SER A 93 13.89 -13.71 6.14
N LEU A 94 13.69 -12.42 6.49
CA LEU A 94 13.65 -11.98 7.87
C LEU A 94 12.31 -12.26 8.53
N VAL A 95 11.21 -12.10 7.79
CA VAL A 95 9.84 -12.25 8.29
C VAL A 95 9.28 -13.63 7.96
N GLY A 96 9.45 -14.11 6.73
CA GLY A 96 8.95 -15.42 6.27
C GLY A 96 7.49 -15.65 6.64
N ASP A 97 7.23 -16.81 7.24
CA ASP A 97 5.89 -17.27 7.66
C ASP A 97 5.29 -16.49 8.84
N ASP A 98 6.04 -15.59 9.47
CA ASP A 98 5.52 -14.72 10.53
C ASP A 98 4.79 -13.49 9.96
N CYS A 99 4.64 -13.40 8.64
CA CYS A 99 3.94 -12.30 7.99
C CYS A 99 2.47 -12.23 8.43
N GLU A 100 2.03 -11.04 8.82
CA GLU A 100 0.64 -10.75 9.20
C GLU A 100 -0.25 -10.35 8.02
N ARG A 101 0.29 -10.33 6.79
CA ARG A 101 -0.42 -9.95 5.57
C ARG A 101 -1.03 -8.54 5.58
N CYS A 102 -0.53 -7.62 6.41
CA CYS A 102 -0.97 -6.21 6.43
C CYS A 102 -0.63 -5.39 5.16
N PHE A 103 0.00 -6.01 4.14
CA PHE A 103 0.40 -5.44 2.85
C PHE A 103 1.23 -4.15 2.84
N SER A 104 1.60 -3.60 4.00
CA SER A 104 2.31 -2.33 4.15
C SER A 104 3.63 -2.29 3.37
N CYS A 105 4.32 -3.42 3.30
CA CYS A 105 5.57 -3.55 2.54
C CYS A 105 5.40 -3.39 1.03
N ALA A 106 4.28 -3.85 0.46
CA ALA A 106 3.95 -3.69 -0.96
C ALA A 106 3.46 -2.26 -1.23
N LEU A 107 2.61 -1.71 -0.37
CA LEU A 107 2.09 -0.35 -0.49
C LEU A 107 3.18 0.72 -0.39
N SER A 108 4.20 0.50 0.46
CA SER A 108 5.32 1.43 0.62
C SER A 108 6.39 1.31 -0.47
N CYS A 109 6.35 0.28 -1.31
CA CYS A 109 7.41 0.04 -2.28
C CYS A 109 7.19 0.90 -3.54
N PRO A 110 8.19 1.72 -3.96
CA PRO A 110 8.07 2.54 -5.17
C PRO A 110 8.21 1.73 -6.47
N GLN A 111 8.56 0.45 -6.37
CA GLN A 111 8.67 -0.50 -7.49
C GLN A 111 7.43 -1.40 -7.64
N VAL A 112 6.40 -1.15 -6.83
CA VAL A 112 5.09 -1.77 -6.99
C VAL A 112 4.21 -0.75 -7.68
N ASP A 113 3.64 -1.12 -8.83
CA ASP A 113 2.81 -0.22 -9.64
C ASP A 113 1.56 0.21 -8.87
N THR A 114 1.13 1.46 -9.08
CA THR A 114 -0.07 2.04 -8.42
C THR A 114 -1.27 1.14 -8.56
N VAL A 115 -1.49 0.54 -9.73
CA VAL A 115 -2.68 -0.30 -9.97
C VAL A 115 -2.72 -1.48 -9.00
N ILE A 116 -1.57 -2.10 -8.69
CA ILE A 116 -1.50 -3.19 -7.71
C ILE A 116 -1.74 -2.66 -6.29
N LYS A 117 -1.28 -1.44 -5.99
CA LYS A 117 -1.55 -0.79 -4.69
C LYS A 117 -3.03 -0.49 -4.52
N ASP A 118 -3.66 0.07 -5.55
CA ASP A 118 -5.09 0.37 -5.61
C ASP A 118 -5.88 -0.93 -5.41
N TYR A 119 -5.51 -2.00 -6.12
CA TYR A 119 -6.09 -3.33 -5.94
C TYR A 119 -6.00 -3.84 -4.50
N ILE A 120 -4.83 -3.71 -3.86
CA ILE A 120 -4.65 -4.12 -2.45
C ILE A 120 -5.55 -3.29 -1.52
N VAL A 121 -5.60 -1.97 -1.70
CA VAL A 121 -6.39 -1.07 -0.86
C VAL A 121 -7.89 -1.32 -1.02
N ASP A 122 -8.36 -1.45 -2.26
CA ASP A 122 -9.79 -1.58 -2.57
C ASP A 122 -10.32 -2.99 -2.25
N ASP A 123 -9.62 -4.05 -2.65
CA ASP A 123 -10.15 -5.41 -2.55
C ASP A 123 -9.69 -6.16 -1.28
N LYS A 124 -8.47 -5.91 -0.77
CA LYS A 124 -7.89 -6.73 0.32
C LYS A 124 -7.90 -6.05 1.67
N VAL A 125 -7.68 -4.74 1.73
CA VAL A 125 -7.76 -3.99 3.00
C VAL A 125 -9.21 -3.87 3.47
N GLU A 126 -10.19 -3.77 2.55
CA GLU A 126 -11.61 -3.79 2.91
C GLU A 126 -12.08 -5.14 3.46
N GLU A 127 -11.48 -6.27 3.03
CA GLU A 127 -11.75 -7.60 3.60
C GLU A 127 -11.19 -7.75 5.03
N GLU A 128 -10.07 -7.09 5.36
CA GLU A 128 -9.40 -7.20 6.66
C GLU A 128 -9.88 -6.16 7.70
N ILE A 129 -10.38 -5.01 7.24
CA ILE A 129 -11.03 -4.01 8.10
C ILE A 129 -12.53 -4.10 7.82
N PRO A 130 -13.33 -4.86 8.62
CA PRO A 130 -14.77 -4.70 8.56
C PRO A 130 -15.01 -3.24 8.93
N GLN A 131 -15.36 -2.41 7.95
CA GLN A 131 -15.90 -1.09 8.19
C GLN A 131 -17.17 -1.34 9.01
N LEU A 132 -17.03 -1.28 10.33
CA LEU A 132 -18.11 -1.44 11.29
C LEU A 132 -19.19 -0.47 10.84
N GLN A 133 -20.26 -0.98 10.22
CA GLN A 133 -21.36 -0.18 9.70
C GLN A 133 -21.92 0.74 10.80
N SER A 134 -21.81 0.31 12.05
CA SER A 134 -22.13 1.09 13.25
C SER A 134 -21.33 2.39 13.41
N LEU A 135 -20.09 2.48 12.91
CA LEU A 135 -19.31 3.73 12.96
C LEU A 135 -19.83 4.76 11.94
N LYS A 136 -20.20 4.33 10.72
CA LYS A 136 -20.80 5.21 9.70
C LYS A 136 -22.17 5.74 10.16
N GLU A 137 -22.98 4.91 10.82
CA GLU A 137 -24.26 5.33 11.37
C GLU A 137 -24.09 6.35 12.51
N ASN A 138 -23.11 6.13 13.39
CA ASN A 138 -22.81 7.06 14.48
C ASN A 138 -22.30 8.41 13.96
N ASP A 139 -21.40 8.43 12.97
CA ASP A 139 -20.89 9.68 12.39
C ASP A 139 -22.01 10.53 11.79
N ASN A 140 -22.96 9.91 11.08
CA ASN A 140 -24.11 10.62 10.52
C ASN A 140 -25.04 11.18 11.62
N TYR A 141 -25.27 10.42 12.70
CA TYR A 141 -26.08 10.87 13.82
C TYR A 141 -25.46 12.07 14.56
N TYR A 142 -24.14 12.02 14.80
CA TYR A 142 -23.41 13.13 15.42
C TYR A 142 -23.33 14.38 14.53
N MET A 143 -23.20 14.21 13.21
CA MET A 143 -23.25 15.31 12.24
C MET A 143 -24.63 16.00 12.23
N ALA A 144 -25.72 15.23 12.29
CA ALA A 144 -27.08 15.77 12.35
C ALA A 144 -27.35 16.55 13.65
N ILE A 145 -26.94 16.01 14.80
CA ILE A 145 -27.10 16.68 16.10
C ILE A 145 -26.27 17.96 16.16
N SER A 146 -25.01 17.91 15.74
CA SER A 146 -24.14 19.09 15.78
C SER A 146 -24.70 20.20 14.89
N ALA A 147 -25.19 19.90 13.69
CA ALA A 147 -25.84 20.87 12.80
C ALA A 147 -27.10 21.49 13.44
N LEU A 148 -27.92 20.70 14.13
CA LEU A 148 -29.12 21.19 14.83
C LEU A 148 -28.76 22.12 15.99
N VAL A 149 -27.78 21.74 16.82
CA VAL A 149 -27.31 22.55 17.95
C VAL A 149 -26.71 23.86 17.45
N PHE A 150 -25.81 23.80 16.46
CA PHE A 150 -25.22 25.01 15.87
C PHE A 150 -26.26 25.91 15.20
N GLY A 151 -27.24 25.33 14.49
CA GLY A 151 -28.33 26.09 13.88
C GLY A 151 -29.19 26.82 14.90
N VAL A 152 -29.53 26.18 16.02
CA VAL A 152 -30.28 26.81 17.12
C VAL A 152 -29.45 27.89 17.81
N PHE A 153 -28.17 27.63 18.10
CA PHE A 153 -27.27 28.62 18.71
C PHE A 153 -27.09 29.87 17.83
N LEU A 154 -26.83 29.69 16.54
CA LEU A 154 -26.73 30.81 15.60
C LEU A 154 -28.06 31.54 15.46
N GLY A 155 -29.18 30.82 15.37
CA GLY A 155 -30.52 31.41 15.31
C GLY A 155 -30.83 32.28 16.53
N MET A 156 -30.48 31.83 17.73
CA MET A 156 -30.65 32.61 18.96
C MET A 156 -29.71 33.83 19.00
N PHE A 157 -28.47 33.69 18.52
CA PHE A 157 -27.49 34.78 18.53
C PHE A 157 -27.84 35.91 17.56
N PHE A 158 -28.41 35.59 16.38
CA PHE A 158 -28.81 36.60 15.39
C PHE A 158 -30.20 37.21 15.65
N MET A 159 -31.01 36.61 16.53
CA MET A 159 -32.36 37.10 16.88
C MET A 159 -32.37 38.00 18.13
N THR A 160 -31.23 38.14 18.82
CA THR A 160 -31.03 39.06 19.95
C THR A 160 -30.36 40.34 19.47
#